data_AF-A0A934FBD4-F1
#
_entry.id   AF-A0A934FBD4-F1
#
_cell.length_a   1.000
_cell.length_b   1.000
_cell.length_c   1.000
_cell.angle_alpha   90.00
_cell.angle_beta   90.00
_cell.angle_gamma   90.00
#
_symmetry.space_group_name_H-M   'P 1'
#
loop_
_entity.id
_entity.type
_entity.pdbx_description
1 polymer ?
#
loop_
_entity_poly.entity_id
_entity_poly.type
_entity_poly.pdbx_seq_one_letter_code
_entity_poly.pdbx_strand_id
1 'polypeptide(L)'
;MKRLRPTISIALAFAMLFAAVLSCNIGKREERANLYSLYYTIEPTSLLESLQRGEAAFTPVSQRPELIPVDQKVTVNWHQADYFYVANALYEGVLGKTLQGWQLSGMGFSLGCSDVQNGFQNGRFGFFSVVADNDQESRLERSINIDPSNNFIHVSETKYSPNLIDLKIIDLTQIKISADQALQIAESNGGEEKRASVKNACGISLLLTLYRTGKLHWRVYYARSDDRTLFFDILIDPYTGEVRFP
;
A
#
# COMPACT_ATOMS: atom_id res chain seq x y z
N MET A 1 33.19 -32.82 -64.69
CA MET A 1 32.86 -31.51 -64.05
C MET A 1 31.51 -31.60 -63.37
N LYS A 2 31.44 -31.43 -62.04
CA LYS A 2 30.39 -30.68 -61.31
C LYS A 2 30.69 -30.78 -59.81
N ARG A 3 31.36 -29.75 -59.27
CA ARG A 3 31.55 -29.54 -57.83
C ARG A 3 30.20 -29.14 -57.23
N LEU A 4 29.63 -29.96 -56.36
CA LEU A 4 28.49 -29.55 -55.53
C LEU A 4 28.98 -28.58 -54.45
N ARG A 5 28.29 -27.44 -54.34
CA ARG A 5 28.60 -26.33 -53.43
C ARG A 5 28.20 -26.65 -51.98
N PRO A 6 28.98 -26.21 -50.97
CA PRO A 6 28.65 -26.33 -49.56
C PRO A 6 27.83 -25.10 -49.12
N THR A 7 26.56 -25.01 -49.47
CA THR A 7 25.71 -23.86 -49.08
C THR A 7 24.63 -24.21 -48.05
N ILE A 8 24.47 -25.48 -47.68
CA ILE A 8 23.39 -25.94 -46.80
C ILE A 8 23.77 -25.93 -45.31
N SER A 9 25.06 -25.84 -44.97
CA SER A 9 25.52 -25.97 -43.57
C SER A 9 25.37 -24.69 -42.73
N ILE A 10 25.38 -23.51 -43.36
CA ILE A 10 25.38 -22.21 -42.65
C ILE A 10 23.97 -21.81 -42.20
N ALA A 11 22.93 -22.09 -43.00
CA ALA A 11 21.55 -21.70 -42.68
C ALA A 11 20.97 -22.46 -41.47
N LEU A 12 21.31 -23.74 -41.30
CA LEU A 12 20.87 -24.53 -40.15
C LEU A 12 21.56 -24.08 -38.85
N ALA A 13 22.83 -23.67 -38.92
CA ALA A 13 23.56 -23.15 -37.77
C ALA A 13 22.98 -21.81 -37.27
N PHE A 14 22.60 -20.91 -38.19
CA PHE A 14 21.94 -19.65 -37.82
C PHE A 14 20.52 -19.85 -37.23
N ALA A 15 19.75 -20.82 -37.74
CA ALA A 15 18.41 -21.10 -37.21
C ALA A 15 18.44 -21.68 -35.78
N MET A 16 19.41 -22.55 -35.46
CA MET A 16 19.61 -23.03 -34.09
C MET A 16 20.12 -21.95 -33.13
N LEU A 17 20.98 -21.04 -33.62
CA LEU A 17 21.43 -19.89 -32.82
C LEU A 17 20.28 -18.93 -32.50
N PHE A 18 19.39 -18.65 -33.47
CA PHE A 18 18.21 -17.81 -33.24
C PHE A 18 17.20 -18.45 -32.28
N ALA A 19 16.98 -19.76 -32.36
CA ALA A 19 16.12 -20.47 -31.42
C ALA A 19 16.68 -20.44 -29.98
N ALA A 20 18.00 -20.56 -29.81
CA ALA A 20 18.66 -20.45 -28.49
C ALA A 20 18.61 -19.03 -27.91
N VAL A 21 18.76 -17.99 -28.76
CA VAL A 21 18.65 -16.58 -28.34
C VAL A 21 17.20 -16.20 -28.02
N LEU A 22 16.22 -16.75 -28.75
CA LEU A 22 14.80 -16.54 -28.47
C LEU A 22 14.30 -17.29 -27.22
N SER A 23 14.86 -18.47 -26.92
CA SER A 23 14.50 -19.23 -25.72
C SER A 23 15.15 -18.74 -24.42
N CYS A 24 16.26 -17.99 -24.49
CA CYS A 24 16.81 -17.26 -23.34
C CYS A 24 16.07 -15.94 -23.03
N ASN A 25 15.12 -15.52 -23.87
CA ASN A 25 14.39 -14.25 -23.70
C ASN A 25 12.90 -14.47 -23.38
N ILE A 26 12.55 -15.64 -22.83
CA ILE A 26 11.30 -15.82 -22.09
C ILE A 26 11.40 -14.85 -20.91
N GLY A 27 10.67 -13.74 -21.00
CA GLY A 27 10.85 -12.55 -20.16
C GLY A 27 11.06 -12.90 -18.69
N LYS A 28 12.15 -12.37 -18.11
CA LYS A 28 12.42 -12.50 -16.67
C LYS A 28 11.16 -12.12 -15.91
N ARG A 29 10.68 -13.02 -15.05
CA ARG A 29 9.52 -12.81 -14.19
C ARG A 29 9.99 -12.87 -12.74
N GLU A 30 9.44 -12.00 -11.89
CA GLU A 30 9.63 -12.12 -10.46
C GLU A 30 8.89 -13.37 -9.96
N GLU A 31 9.61 -14.30 -9.35
CA GLU A 31 9.04 -15.34 -8.51
C GLU A 31 8.54 -14.70 -7.22
N ARG A 32 7.32 -15.05 -6.82
CA ARG A 32 6.66 -14.54 -5.63
C ARG A 32 6.57 -15.63 -4.57
N ALA A 33 7.13 -15.36 -3.39
CA ALA A 33 6.99 -16.23 -2.22
C ALA A 33 6.39 -15.45 -1.04
N ASN A 34 5.23 -15.85 -0.55
CA ASN A 34 4.67 -15.28 0.68
C ASN A 34 5.44 -15.87 1.86
N LEU A 35 6.10 -15.04 2.66
CA LEU A 35 6.91 -15.50 3.79
C LEU A 35 6.06 -15.71 5.02
N TYR A 36 5.17 -14.77 5.33
CA TYR A 36 4.19 -14.90 6.39
C TYR A 36 2.99 -13.97 6.18
N SER A 37 1.90 -14.31 6.88
CA SER A 37 0.68 -13.51 7.01
C SER A 37 0.15 -13.67 8.43
N LEU A 38 0.21 -12.60 9.21
CA LEU A 38 -0.12 -12.58 10.64
C LEU A 38 -1.31 -11.66 10.88
N TYR A 39 -2.20 -12.09 11.77
CA TYR A 39 -3.35 -11.32 12.20
C TYR A 39 -3.26 -11.06 13.70
N TYR A 40 -3.68 -9.87 14.11
CA TYR A 40 -3.77 -9.46 15.51
C TYR A 40 -5.14 -8.87 15.76
N THR A 41 -5.78 -9.22 16.87
CA THR A 41 -6.92 -8.47 17.38
C THR A 41 -6.43 -7.33 18.27
N ILE A 42 -7.18 -6.24 18.26
CA ILE A 42 -6.92 -5.02 19.02
C ILE A 42 -8.21 -4.54 19.69
N GLU A 43 -8.08 -3.77 20.77
CA GLU A 43 -9.17 -2.98 21.36
C GLU A 43 -9.02 -1.52 20.90
N PRO A 44 -9.71 -1.08 19.84
CA PRO A 44 -9.38 0.18 19.17
C PRO A 44 -9.55 1.42 20.06
N THR A 45 -10.52 1.40 20.96
CA THR A 45 -10.85 2.54 21.82
C THR A 45 -9.80 2.80 22.90
N SER A 46 -9.08 1.76 23.34
CA SER A 46 -8.03 1.87 24.36
C SER A 46 -6.62 1.61 23.83
N LEU A 47 -6.46 1.25 22.54
CA LEU A 47 -5.18 0.81 21.99
C LEU A 47 -4.05 1.81 22.23
N LEU A 48 -4.28 3.10 21.91
CA LEU A 48 -3.26 4.13 22.03
C LEU A 48 -2.81 4.32 23.49
N GLU A 49 -3.74 4.27 24.44
CA GLU A 49 -3.44 4.37 25.88
C GLU A 49 -2.66 3.15 26.38
N SER A 50 -3.05 1.95 25.96
CA SER A 50 -2.33 0.72 26.30
C SER A 50 -0.90 0.74 25.74
N LEU A 51 -0.70 1.21 24.51
CA LEU A 51 0.63 1.37 23.92
C LEU A 51 1.49 2.38 24.69
N GLN A 52 0.92 3.52 25.11
CA GLN A 52 1.63 4.51 25.92
C GLN A 52 2.06 3.98 27.28
N ARG A 53 1.26 3.08 27.88
CA ARG A 53 1.57 2.41 29.16
C ARG A 53 2.52 1.22 29.00
N GLY A 54 2.90 0.84 27.78
CA GLY A 54 3.72 -0.34 27.52
C GLY A 54 3.00 -1.67 27.80
N GLU A 55 1.67 -1.66 27.77
CA GLU A 55 0.85 -2.85 27.99
C GLU A 55 0.78 -3.72 26.72
N ALA A 56 0.47 -5.01 26.92
CA ALA A 56 0.21 -5.91 25.80
C ALA A 56 -1.07 -5.48 25.05
N ALA A 57 -0.90 -4.92 23.85
CA ALA A 57 -1.99 -4.30 23.09
C ALA A 57 -2.38 -5.06 21.80
N PHE A 58 -1.61 -6.11 21.45
CA PHE A 58 -1.82 -6.93 20.26
C PHE A 58 -1.96 -8.39 20.64
N THR A 59 -3.10 -9.01 20.30
CA THR A 59 -3.33 -10.43 20.55
C THR A 59 -3.23 -11.21 19.23
N PRO A 60 -2.23 -12.08 19.03
CA PRO A 60 -2.10 -12.83 17.78
C PRO A 60 -3.25 -13.82 17.59
N VAL A 61 -3.73 -13.95 16.36
CA VAL A 61 -4.76 -14.91 15.97
C VAL A 61 -4.35 -15.69 14.72
N SER A 62 -4.77 -16.96 14.65
CA SER A 62 -4.35 -17.90 13.59
C SER A 62 -5.03 -17.68 12.24
N GLN A 63 -6.16 -16.97 12.23
CA GLN A 63 -6.96 -16.71 11.05
C GLN A 63 -7.49 -15.28 11.06
N ARG A 64 -7.90 -14.79 9.89
CA ARG A 64 -8.54 -13.48 9.76
C ARG A 64 -9.79 -13.43 10.65
N PRO A 65 -9.94 -12.44 11.54
CA PRO A 65 -11.18 -12.23 12.27
C PRO A 65 -12.37 -12.02 11.35
N GLU A 66 -13.56 -12.43 11.79
CA GLU A 66 -14.80 -12.13 11.09
C GLU A 66 -15.02 -10.61 11.03
N LEU A 67 -15.67 -10.15 9.97
CA LEU A 67 -15.97 -8.73 9.82
C LEU A 67 -17.09 -8.34 10.80
N ILE A 68 -16.90 -7.21 11.48
CA ILE A 68 -17.89 -6.69 12.41
C ILE A 68 -19.06 -6.09 11.60
N PRO A 69 -20.32 -6.43 11.93
CA PRO A 69 -21.50 -5.79 11.34
C PRO A 69 -21.43 -4.27 11.44
N VAL A 70 -21.91 -3.56 10.41
CA VAL A 70 -21.76 -2.09 10.30
C VAL A 70 -22.32 -1.36 11.52
N ASP A 71 -23.44 -1.82 12.06
CA ASP A 71 -24.11 -1.29 13.25
C ASP A 71 -23.36 -1.54 14.57
N GLN A 72 -22.34 -2.41 14.55
CA GLN A 72 -21.52 -2.78 15.70
C GLN A 72 -20.08 -2.23 15.59
N LYS A 73 -19.74 -1.59 14.46
CA LYS A 73 -18.40 -1.03 14.27
C LYS A 73 -18.16 0.12 15.23
N VAL A 74 -17.00 0.10 15.87
CA VAL A 74 -16.50 1.23 16.65
C VAL A 74 -15.81 2.22 15.74
N THR A 75 -16.10 3.49 15.98
CA THR A 75 -15.42 4.62 15.34
C THR A 75 -14.29 5.10 16.25
N VAL A 76 -13.10 5.28 15.68
CA VAL A 76 -11.96 5.88 16.39
C VAL A 76 -11.71 7.29 15.90
N ASN A 77 -11.15 8.14 16.77
CA ASN A 77 -10.73 9.51 16.45
C ASN A 77 -9.24 9.58 16.06
N TRP A 78 -8.79 8.69 15.18
CA TRP A 78 -7.37 8.56 14.84
C TRP A 78 -6.97 9.40 13.62
N HIS A 79 -5.81 10.03 13.75
CA HIS A 79 -5.14 10.80 12.70
C HIS A 79 -3.97 10.01 12.09
N GLN A 80 -3.38 10.50 11.00
CA GLN A 80 -2.25 9.83 10.33
C GLN A 80 -1.14 9.42 11.33
N ALA A 81 -0.82 10.31 12.29
CA ALA A 81 0.23 10.08 13.27
C ALA A 81 -0.06 8.88 14.20
N ASP A 82 -1.32 8.67 14.57
CA ASP A 82 -1.73 7.56 15.43
C ASP A 82 -1.54 6.22 14.74
N TYR A 83 -1.88 6.14 13.45
CA TYR A 83 -1.65 4.94 12.63
C TYR A 83 -0.15 4.63 12.49
N PHE A 84 0.69 5.65 12.33
CA PHE A 84 2.14 5.47 12.34
C PHE A 84 2.63 4.96 13.70
N TYR A 85 2.13 5.52 14.80
CA TYR A 85 2.48 5.08 16.15
C TYR A 85 2.11 3.60 16.38
N VAL A 86 0.89 3.20 16.00
CA VAL A 86 0.43 1.80 16.09
C VAL A 86 1.28 0.88 15.20
N ALA A 87 1.55 1.26 13.96
CA ALA A 87 2.37 0.47 13.05
C ALA A 87 3.79 0.27 13.61
N ASN A 88 4.38 1.32 14.19
CA ASN A 88 5.73 1.28 14.75
C ASN A 88 5.78 0.44 16.04
N ALA A 89 4.78 0.58 16.91
CA ALA A 89 4.67 -0.22 18.13
C ALA A 89 4.47 -1.71 17.85
N LEU A 90 3.66 -2.06 16.84
CA LEU A 90 3.52 -3.43 16.38
C LEU A 90 4.86 -3.98 15.87
N TYR A 91 5.61 -3.14 15.15
CA TYR A 91 6.88 -3.53 14.57
C TYR A 91 7.95 -3.83 15.63
N GLU A 92 8.16 -2.88 16.54
CA GLU A 92 9.15 -3.00 17.62
C GLU A 92 8.74 -4.08 18.63
N GLY A 93 7.47 -4.06 19.07
CA GLY A 93 6.99 -4.90 20.17
C GLY A 93 6.69 -6.35 19.78
N VAL A 94 6.33 -6.63 18.53
CA VAL A 94 5.89 -7.97 18.12
C VAL A 94 6.85 -8.65 17.15
N LEU A 95 7.43 -7.90 16.21
CA LEU A 95 8.36 -8.49 15.24
C LEU A 95 9.82 -8.43 15.69
N GLY A 96 10.11 -7.79 16.82
CA GLY A 96 11.45 -7.73 17.43
C GLY A 96 12.49 -7.10 16.50
N LYS A 97 12.05 -6.27 15.56
CA LYS A 97 12.88 -5.59 14.56
C LYS A 97 12.61 -4.10 14.65
N THR A 98 13.53 -3.27 14.15
CA THR A 98 13.27 -1.85 13.86
C THR A 98 12.97 -1.64 12.38
N LEU A 99 12.16 -0.64 12.02
CA LEU A 99 11.89 -0.32 10.60
C LEU A 99 13.17 0.15 9.87
N GLN A 100 14.30 0.19 10.57
CA GLN A 100 15.62 0.44 10.02
C GLN A 100 15.91 -0.52 8.85
N GLY A 101 16.26 0.05 7.70
CA GLY A 101 16.51 -0.69 6.46
C GLY A 101 15.25 -1.00 5.63
N TRP A 102 14.06 -0.66 6.13
CA TRP A 102 12.82 -0.67 5.35
C TRP A 102 12.49 0.73 4.84
N GLN A 103 12.02 0.81 3.61
CA GLN A 103 11.65 2.04 2.92
C GLN A 103 10.13 2.05 2.72
N LEU A 104 9.47 3.17 3.00
CA LEU A 104 8.04 3.34 2.70
C LEU A 104 7.87 3.46 1.18
N SER A 105 7.01 2.63 0.58
CA SER A 105 6.64 2.70 -0.83
C SER A 105 5.24 3.27 -1.07
N GLY A 106 4.39 3.26 -0.05
CA GLY A 106 3.04 3.78 -0.14
C GLY A 106 2.33 3.80 1.21
N MET A 107 1.38 4.70 1.34
CA MET A 107 0.43 4.68 2.44
C MET A 107 -0.94 5.11 1.96
N GLY A 108 -1.96 4.67 2.68
CA GLY A 108 -3.33 5.03 2.39
C GLY A 108 -4.22 4.98 3.61
N PHE A 109 -5.28 5.77 3.56
CA PHE A 109 -6.26 5.89 4.62
C PHE A 109 -7.66 5.89 4.03
N SER A 110 -8.63 5.37 4.76
CA SER A 110 -10.03 5.45 4.33
C SER A 110 -10.99 5.63 5.49
N LEU A 111 -12.15 6.16 5.17
CA LEU A 111 -13.25 6.46 6.10
C LEU A 111 -14.59 6.48 5.37
N GLY A 112 -15.69 6.35 6.09
CA GLY A 112 -17.00 6.71 5.58
C GLY A 112 -17.15 8.22 5.46
N CYS A 113 -17.98 8.69 4.53
CA CYS A 113 -18.34 10.12 4.44
C CYS A 113 -19.09 10.62 5.68
N SER A 114 -19.72 9.73 6.46
CA SER A 114 -20.29 10.03 7.77
C SER A 114 -19.22 10.33 8.83
N ASP A 115 -17.99 9.84 8.63
CA ASP A 115 -16.96 9.79 9.66
C ASP A 115 -15.89 10.88 9.44
N VAL A 116 -16.13 11.85 8.56
CA VAL A 116 -15.15 12.91 8.22
C VAL A 116 -14.66 13.66 9.45
N GLN A 117 -15.53 13.86 10.44
CA GLN A 117 -15.19 14.53 11.70
C GLN A 117 -14.59 13.59 12.76
N ASN A 118 -14.64 12.29 12.52
CA ASN A 118 -14.09 11.26 13.38
C ASN A 118 -12.71 10.79 12.91
N GLY A 119 -12.20 11.23 11.76
CA GLY A 119 -10.89 10.77 11.29
C GLY A 119 -10.93 9.38 10.64
N PHE A 120 -9.75 8.78 10.45
CA PHE A 120 -9.61 7.61 9.60
C PHE A 120 -10.05 6.33 10.31
N GLN A 121 -10.76 5.47 9.58
CA GLN A 121 -11.29 4.19 10.07
C GLN A 121 -10.51 2.98 9.54
N ASN A 122 -9.57 3.22 8.63
CA ASN A 122 -8.60 2.25 8.16
C ASN A 122 -7.31 2.95 7.72
N GLY A 123 -6.17 2.32 7.97
CA GLY A 123 -4.86 2.77 7.52
C GLY A 123 -4.04 1.61 6.99
N ARG A 124 -3.31 1.86 5.89
CA ARG A 124 -2.46 0.87 5.24
C ARG A 124 -1.09 1.46 4.93
N PHE A 125 -0.05 0.69 5.20
CA PHE A 125 1.33 1.01 4.87
C PHE A 125 1.95 -0.09 4.05
N GLY A 126 2.68 0.30 3.00
CA GLY A 126 3.54 -0.56 2.20
C GLY A 126 5.00 -0.19 2.45
N PHE A 127 5.79 -1.16 2.87
CA PHE A 127 7.24 -1.03 3.05
C PHE A 127 7.97 -2.02 2.16
N PHE A 128 9.21 -1.71 1.80
CA PHE A 128 10.08 -2.65 1.12
C PHE A 128 11.53 -2.57 1.59
N SER A 129 12.28 -3.64 1.35
CA SER A 129 13.73 -3.70 1.53
C SER A 129 14.33 -4.54 0.41
N VAL A 130 15.55 -4.21 -0.02
CA VAL A 130 16.28 -4.97 -1.03
C VAL A 130 17.34 -5.80 -0.33
N VAL A 131 17.38 -7.10 -0.61
CA VAL A 131 18.33 -8.05 -0.04
C VAL A 131 19.06 -8.78 -1.16
N ALA A 132 20.35 -9.04 -0.97
CA ALA A 132 21.13 -9.83 -1.91
C ALA A 132 21.19 -11.29 -1.45
N ASP A 133 20.77 -12.22 -2.29
CA ASP A 133 20.92 -13.66 -2.08
C ASP A 133 21.65 -14.27 -3.28
N ASN A 134 22.83 -14.88 -3.05
CA ASN A 134 23.62 -15.58 -4.08
C ASN A 134 23.81 -14.78 -5.39
N ASP A 135 24.32 -13.54 -5.28
CA ASP A 135 24.54 -12.60 -6.40
C ASP A 135 23.28 -12.15 -7.16
N GLN A 136 22.09 -12.43 -6.63
CA GLN A 136 20.81 -11.97 -7.17
C GLN A 136 20.06 -11.12 -6.14
N GLU A 137 19.71 -9.89 -6.53
CA GLU A 137 18.87 -9.03 -5.70
C GLU A 137 17.44 -9.59 -5.64
N SER A 138 16.88 -9.58 -4.43
CA SER A 138 15.47 -9.86 -4.16
C SER A 138 14.86 -8.65 -3.44
N ARG A 139 13.56 -8.44 -3.64
CA ARG A 139 12.79 -7.42 -2.94
C ARG A 139 11.88 -8.08 -1.91
N LEU A 140 11.98 -7.65 -0.66
CA LEU A 140 10.99 -7.96 0.38
C LEU A 140 9.98 -6.83 0.42
N GLU A 141 8.70 -7.14 0.31
CA GLU A 141 7.60 -6.20 0.49
C GLU A 141 6.80 -6.60 1.73
N ARG A 142 6.50 -5.61 2.58
CA ARG A 142 5.66 -5.77 3.76
C ARG A 142 4.47 -4.84 3.68
N SER A 143 3.28 -5.39 3.92
CA SER A 143 2.05 -4.62 4.06
C SER A 143 1.59 -4.69 5.51
N ILE A 144 1.22 -3.56 6.08
CA ILE A 144 0.54 -3.45 7.37
C ILE A 144 -0.81 -2.80 7.10
N ASN A 145 -1.89 -3.47 7.47
CA ASN A 145 -3.26 -2.97 7.37
C ASN A 145 -3.86 -2.91 8.77
N ILE A 146 -4.23 -1.72 9.23
CA ILE A 146 -4.80 -1.44 10.54
C ILE A 146 -6.27 -1.07 10.31
N ASP A 147 -7.16 -1.91 10.83
CA ASP A 147 -8.61 -1.81 10.64
C ASP A 147 -9.28 -1.74 12.03
N PRO A 148 -9.26 -0.56 12.69
CA PRO A 148 -9.88 -0.39 14.00
C PRO A 148 -11.37 -0.68 13.95
N SER A 149 -12.08 -0.34 12.87
CA SER A 149 -13.52 -0.62 12.77
C SER A 149 -13.87 -2.11 12.68
N ASN A 150 -12.89 -2.97 12.41
CA ASN A 150 -13.04 -4.43 12.48
C ASN A 150 -12.17 -5.06 13.58
N ASN A 151 -11.62 -4.26 14.49
CA ASN A 151 -10.81 -4.68 15.64
C ASN A 151 -9.59 -5.54 15.28
N PHE A 152 -8.97 -5.33 14.11
CA PHE A 152 -7.80 -6.13 13.73
C PHE A 152 -6.70 -5.37 13.00
N ILE A 153 -5.50 -5.95 13.07
CA ILE A 153 -4.35 -5.58 12.25
C ILE A 153 -3.90 -6.81 11.47
N HIS A 154 -3.57 -6.62 10.18
CA HIS A 154 -3.01 -7.64 9.31
C HIS A 154 -1.63 -7.22 8.84
N VAL A 155 -0.65 -8.12 8.99
CA VAL A 155 0.71 -7.93 8.51
C VAL A 155 1.04 -9.07 7.55
N SER A 156 1.57 -8.74 6.38
CA SER A 156 2.03 -9.74 5.42
C SER A 156 3.37 -9.36 4.83
N GLU A 157 4.22 -10.35 4.59
CA GLU A 157 5.50 -10.17 3.92
C GLU A 157 5.61 -11.11 2.71
N THR A 158 6.07 -10.55 1.59
CA THR A 158 6.25 -11.26 0.33
C THR A 158 7.64 -10.98 -0.21
N LYS A 159 8.33 -12.03 -0.65
CA LYS A 159 9.59 -11.93 -1.38
C LYS A 159 9.34 -12.02 -2.88
N TYR A 160 10.02 -11.16 -3.63
CA TYR A 160 10.09 -11.13 -5.08
C TYR A 160 11.53 -11.37 -5.52
N SER A 161 11.77 -12.38 -6.37
CA SER A 161 13.11 -12.70 -6.88
C SER A 161 13.07 -13.12 -8.35
N PRO A 162 13.94 -12.58 -9.24
CA PRO A 162 14.82 -11.44 -9.00
C PRO A 162 14.02 -10.15 -8.74
N ASN A 163 14.66 -9.13 -8.18
CA ASN A 163 14.13 -7.78 -8.11
C ASN A 163 14.11 -7.15 -9.51
N LEU A 164 12.94 -7.08 -10.13
CA LEU A 164 12.74 -6.49 -11.47
C LEU A 164 12.01 -5.14 -11.41
N ILE A 165 11.48 -4.75 -10.24
CA ILE A 165 10.72 -3.51 -10.04
C ILE A 165 11.46 -2.59 -9.07
N ASP A 166 11.78 -1.38 -9.54
CA ASP A 166 12.28 -0.28 -8.73
C ASP A 166 11.11 0.45 -8.04
N LEU A 167 10.83 0.07 -6.79
CA LEU A 167 9.83 0.77 -5.98
C LEU A 167 10.38 2.14 -5.54
N LYS A 168 9.58 3.19 -5.73
CA LYS A 168 9.96 4.53 -5.27
C LYS A 168 9.83 4.64 -3.76
N ILE A 169 10.82 5.30 -3.18
CA ILE A 169 10.90 5.60 -1.76
C ILE A 169 10.11 6.89 -1.50
N ILE A 170 9.24 6.84 -0.49
CA ILE A 170 8.55 8.01 0.05
C ILE A 170 9.33 8.48 1.28
N ASP A 171 10.01 9.61 1.17
CA ASP A 171 10.66 10.27 2.30
C ASP A 171 9.65 11.16 3.04
N LEU A 172 9.11 10.65 4.14
CA LEU A 172 8.14 11.37 4.97
C LEU A 172 8.68 12.68 5.53
N THR A 173 10.00 12.85 5.66
CA THR A 173 10.59 14.10 6.19
C THR A 173 10.44 15.27 5.22
N GLN A 174 10.20 14.98 3.94
CA GLN A 174 9.98 15.98 2.91
C GLN A 174 8.48 16.31 2.71
N ILE A 175 7.59 15.42 3.14
CA ILE A 175 6.14 15.58 2.98
C ILE A 175 5.65 16.66 3.96
N LYS A 176 4.98 17.69 3.43
CA LYS A 176 4.45 18.81 4.23
C LYS A 176 2.95 18.71 4.51
N ILE A 177 2.24 17.97 3.66
CA ILE A 177 0.79 17.77 3.75
C ILE A 177 0.54 16.36 4.26
N SER A 178 0.03 16.22 5.49
CA SER A 178 -0.44 14.94 6.02
C SER A 178 -1.73 14.47 5.33
N ALA A 179 -2.13 13.22 5.53
CA ALA A 179 -3.41 12.70 5.09
C ALA A 179 -4.58 13.52 5.67
N ASP A 180 -4.48 13.94 6.93
CA ASP A 180 -5.49 14.79 7.59
C ASP A 180 -5.64 16.13 6.86
N GLN A 181 -4.52 16.78 6.53
CA GLN A 181 -4.52 18.04 5.79
C GLN A 181 -4.99 17.84 4.34
N ALA A 182 -4.61 16.74 3.69
CA ALA A 182 -5.08 16.40 2.36
C ALA A 182 -6.60 16.19 2.33
N LEU A 183 -7.18 15.55 3.35
CA LEU A 183 -8.63 15.43 3.50
C LEU A 183 -9.29 16.81 3.64
N GLN A 184 -8.77 17.68 4.50
CA GLN A 184 -9.29 19.04 4.68
C GLN A 184 -9.24 19.87 3.39
N ILE A 185 -8.14 19.77 2.63
CA ILE A 185 -8.01 20.41 1.32
C ILE A 185 -9.04 19.84 0.35
N ALA A 186 -9.21 18.51 0.29
CA ALA A 186 -10.20 17.89 -0.59
C ALA A 186 -11.65 18.31 -0.25
N GLU A 187 -12.01 18.32 1.03
CA GLU A 187 -13.32 18.77 1.50
C GLU A 187 -13.60 20.23 1.09
N SER A 188 -12.61 21.12 1.28
CA SER A 188 -12.70 22.54 0.93
C SER A 188 -12.73 22.80 -0.58
N ASN A 189 -12.32 21.83 -1.40
CA ASN A 189 -12.28 21.93 -2.86
C ASN A 189 -13.42 21.13 -3.53
N GLY A 190 -14.54 20.99 -2.83
CA GLY A 190 -15.78 20.39 -3.36
C GLY A 190 -16.11 19.01 -2.79
N GLY A 191 -15.22 18.39 -2.01
CA GLY A 191 -15.49 17.10 -1.36
C GLY A 191 -16.75 17.15 -0.49
N GLU A 192 -16.93 18.21 0.30
CA GLU A 192 -18.10 18.40 1.16
C GLU A 192 -19.41 18.48 0.35
N GLU A 193 -19.42 19.30 -0.71
CA GLU A 193 -20.57 19.43 -1.61
C GLU A 193 -20.92 18.08 -2.26
N LYS A 194 -19.88 17.35 -2.71
CA LYS A 194 -20.05 16.06 -3.39
C LYS A 194 -20.59 15.00 -2.44
N ARG A 195 -20.08 14.86 -1.21
CA ARG A 195 -20.65 13.91 -0.24
C ARG A 195 -22.06 14.30 0.18
N ALA A 196 -22.37 15.60 0.30
CA ALA A 196 -23.72 16.08 0.59
C ALA A 196 -24.72 15.69 -0.52
N SER A 197 -24.29 15.72 -1.80
CA SER A 197 -25.12 15.31 -2.95
C SER A 197 -25.58 13.85 -2.91
N VAL A 198 -24.85 12.99 -2.19
CA VAL A 198 -25.18 11.57 -1.97
C VAL A 198 -25.57 11.29 -0.52
N LYS A 199 -25.95 12.32 0.25
CA LYS A 199 -26.38 12.22 1.66
C LYS A 199 -25.37 11.47 2.55
N ASN A 200 -24.06 11.68 2.30
CA ASN A 200 -22.96 10.97 2.96
C ASN A 200 -22.99 9.43 2.80
N ALA A 201 -23.76 8.88 1.85
CA ALA A 201 -23.73 7.46 1.49
C ALA A 201 -22.54 7.15 0.57
N CYS A 202 -21.33 7.44 1.05
CA CYS A 202 -20.09 7.25 0.32
C CYS A 202 -18.93 6.86 1.24
N GLY A 203 -17.86 6.35 0.64
CA GLY A 203 -16.55 6.21 1.27
C GLY A 203 -15.54 7.17 0.65
N ILE A 204 -14.56 7.58 1.46
CA ILE A 204 -13.44 8.43 1.07
C ILE A 204 -12.17 7.60 1.23
N SER A 205 -11.29 7.69 0.25
CA SER A 205 -9.97 7.03 0.29
C SER A 205 -8.88 7.99 -0.14
N LEU A 206 -7.79 7.98 0.61
CA LEU A 206 -6.60 8.77 0.39
C LEU A 206 -5.45 7.82 0.12
N LEU A 207 -4.75 8.01 -0.98
CA LEU A 207 -3.57 7.23 -1.33
C LEU A 207 -2.42 8.18 -1.63
N LEU A 208 -1.30 8.04 -0.92
CA LEU A 208 -0.05 8.69 -1.31
C LEU A 208 0.63 7.81 -2.36
N THR A 209 0.52 8.21 -3.62
CA THR A 209 0.93 7.38 -4.76
C THR A 209 1.51 8.22 -5.89
N LEU A 210 2.31 7.59 -6.74
CA LEU A 210 2.76 8.19 -7.99
C LEU A 210 1.58 8.22 -8.96
N TYR A 211 1.21 9.41 -9.41
CA TYR A 211 0.22 9.55 -10.46
C TYR A 211 0.85 9.36 -11.85
N ARG A 212 0.05 9.32 -12.90
CA ARG A 212 0.49 9.10 -14.30
C ARG A 212 1.66 9.98 -14.76
N THR A 213 1.85 11.13 -14.11
CA THR A 213 2.93 12.09 -14.34
C THR A 213 4.28 11.67 -13.73
N GLY A 214 4.34 10.55 -13.01
CA GLY A 214 5.51 10.13 -12.23
C GLY A 214 5.75 10.97 -10.98
N LYS A 215 4.86 11.91 -10.65
CA LYS A 215 4.93 12.72 -9.43
C LYS A 215 4.09 12.10 -8.33
N LEU A 216 4.58 12.24 -7.09
CA LEU A 216 3.89 11.79 -5.90
C LEU A 216 2.73 12.74 -5.59
N HIS A 217 1.54 12.20 -5.37
CA HIS A 217 0.33 12.94 -5.00
C HIS A 217 -0.42 12.21 -3.89
N TRP A 218 -1.08 12.99 -3.05
CA TRP A 218 -2.27 12.51 -2.37
C TRP A 218 -3.39 12.45 -3.38
N ARG A 219 -3.79 11.25 -3.76
CA ARG A 219 -5.04 11.04 -4.51
C ARG A 219 -6.15 10.81 -3.49
N VAL A 220 -7.10 11.74 -3.44
CA VAL A 220 -8.30 11.64 -2.62
C VAL A 220 -9.48 11.37 -3.54
N TYR A 221 -10.20 10.27 -3.31
CA TYR A 221 -11.35 9.93 -4.13
C TYR A 221 -12.54 9.48 -3.29
N TYR A 222 -13.73 9.73 -3.83
CA TYR A 222 -15.02 9.48 -3.20
C TYR A 222 -15.78 8.49 -4.07
N ALA A 223 -16.27 7.43 -3.44
CA ALA A 223 -16.98 6.34 -4.08
C ALA A 223 -18.33 6.13 -3.39
N ARG A 224 -19.40 5.85 -4.13
CA ARG A 224 -20.69 5.55 -3.51
C ARG A 224 -20.61 4.23 -2.75
N SER A 225 -21.31 4.11 -1.63
CA SER A 225 -21.21 2.92 -0.78
C SER A 225 -21.88 1.67 -1.39
N ASP A 226 -22.86 1.85 -2.27
CA ASP A 226 -23.68 0.80 -2.87
C ASP A 226 -22.99 0.11 -4.06
N ASP A 227 -22.45 0.89 -5.00
CA ASP A 227 -21.89 0.39 -6.26
C ASP A 227 -20.38 0.66 -6.42
N ARG A 228 -19.78 1.39 -5.46
CA ARG A 228 -18.36 1.81 -5.48
C ARG A 228 -17.98 2.67 -6.69
N THR A 229 -18.96 3.24 -7.38
CA THR A 229 -18.73 4.17 -8.49
C THR A 229 -18.03 5.42 -7.96
N LEU A 230 -16.88 5.76 -8.55
CA LEU A 230 -16.17 7.00 -8.27
C LEU A 230 -16.96 8.19 -8.81
N PHE A 231 -17.21 9.19 -7.98
CA PHE A 231 -17.94 10.40 -8.38
C PHE A 231 -17.18 11.70 -8.08
N PHE A 232 -16.07 11.62 -7.36
CA PHE A 232 -15.17 12.75 -7.14
C PHE A 232 -13.74 12.21 -6.93
N ASP A 233 -12.77 12.87 -7.55
CA ASP A 233 -11.35 12.51 -7.50
C ASP A 233 -10.54 13.81 -7.59
N ILE A 234 -9.56 13.95 -6.71
CA ILE A 234 -8.73 15.15 -6.57
C ILE A 234 -7.31 14.72 -6.23
N LEU A 235 -6.34 15.37 -6.88
CA LEU A 235 -4.92 15.19 -6.65
C LEU A 235 -4.39 16.39 -5.88
N ILE A 236 -3.67 16.13 -4.79
CA ILE A 236 -3.07 17.16 -3.95
C ILE A 236 -1.57 16.89 -3.91
N ASP A 237 -0.79 17.90 -4.25
CA ASP A 237 0.66 17.84 -4.13
C ASP A 237 1.07 17.76 -2.64
N PRO A 238 1.81 16.73 -2.21
CA PRO A 238 2.08 16.48 -0.80
C PRO A 238 3.14 17.44 -0.21
N TYR A 239 3.78 18.26 -1.04
CA TYR A 239 4.81 19.22 -0.64
C TYR A 239 4.27 20.65 -0.57
N THR A 240 3.24 20.97 -1.36
CA THR A 240 2.73 22.34 -1.53
C THR A 240 1.24 22.48 -1.21
N GLY A 241 0.47 21.40 -1.26
CA GLY A 241 -0.99 21.43 -1.17
C GLY A 241 -1.69 21.87 -2.46
N GLU A 242 -0.96 22.05 -3.57
CA GLU A 242 -1.55 22.42 -4.87
C GLU A 242 -2.54 21.35 -5.34
N VAL A 243 -3.73 21.80 -5.74
CA VAL A 243 -4.84 20.95 -6.17
C VAL A 243 -4.85 20.80 -7.69
N ARG A 244 -5.13 19.57 -8.16
CA ARG A 244 -5.40 19.26 -9.57
C ARG A 244 -6.56 18.27 -9.68
N PHE A 245 -7.36 18.43 -10.73
CA PHE A 245 -8.43 17.50 -11.07
C PHE A 245 -7.98 16.61 -12.23
N PRO A 246 -8.17 15.28 -12.14
CA PRO A 246 -7.79 14.33 -13.19
C PRO A 246 -8.71 14.34 -14.41
#